data_AF-A0A843IHI4-F1
#
_entry.id   AF-A0A843IHI4-F1
#
_cell.length_a   1.000
_cell.length_b   1.000
_cell.length_c   1.000
_cell.angle_alpha   90.00
_cell.angle_beta   90.00
_cell.angle_gamma   90.00
#
_symmetry.space_group_name_H-M   'P 1'
#
loop_
_entity.id
_entity.type
_entity.pdbx_description
1 polymer ?
#
loop_
_entity_poly.entity_id
_entity_poly.type
_entity_poly.pdbx_seq_one_letter_code
_entity_poly.pdbx_strand_id
1 'polypeptide(L)'
;MMILPQLPLYVIAIICGLLAFLVTHLSMPRIIRKLENADIVGKDLHKSWKPIVAEMGGFGILFGFIIGMFSGIYMHDILVFPLCVVLIVILLVGIIGIVDDLLVLSSKEKL
;
A
#
# COMPACT_ATOMS: atom_id res chain seq x y z
N MET A 1 -16.48 16.31 18.64
CA MET A 1 -17.83 16.05 18.12
C MET A 1 -17.95 14.54 17.91
N MET A 2 -18.25 13.79 18.97
CA MET A 2 -18.52 12.34 18.88
C MET A 2 -20.02 12.14 18.75
N ILE A 3 -20.48 11.68 17.59
CA ILE A 3 -21.91 11.36 17.35
C ILE A 3 -22.11 9.86 17.06
N LEU A 4 -21.04 9.07 16.89
CA LEU A 4 -21.19 7.61 16.74
C LEU A 4 -21.01 6.87 18.07
N PRO A 5 -21.83 5.84 18.35
CA PRO A 5 -21.51 4.88 19.39
C PRO A 5 -20.11 4.31 19.09
N GLN A 6 -19.26 4.22 20.11
CA GLN A 6 -17.91 3.68 19.93
C GLN A 6 -18.04 2.22 19.50
N LEU A 7 -17.82 1.98 18.20
CA LEU A 7 -17.78 0.64 17.64
C LEU A 7 -16.67 -0.13 18.33
N PRO A 8 -16.88 -1.42 18.64
CA PRO A 8 -15.82 -2.20 19.25
C PRO A 8 -14.62 -2.29 18.31
N LEU A 9 -13.42 -2.32 18.88
CA LEU A 9 -12.16 -2.25 18.12
C LEU A 9 -12.07 -3.30 17.00
N TYR A 10 -12.55 -4.53 17.24
CA TYR A 10 -12.55 -5.58 16.24
C TYR A 10 -13.44 -5.26 15.03
N VAL A 11 -14.56 -4.57 15.20
CA VAL A 11 -15.43 -4.12 14.09
C VAL A 11 -14.72 -3.05 13.28
N ILE A 12 -14.07 -2.09 13.94
CA ILE A 12 -13.29 -1.05 13.27
C ILE A 12 -12.16 -1.67 12.45
N ALA A 13 -11.44 -2.64 13.03
CA ALA A 13 -10.36 -3.35 12.34
C ALA A 13 -10.87 -4.11 11.09
N ILE A 14 -12.01 -4.79 11.19
CA ILE A 14 -12.64 -5.48 10.05
C ILE A 14 -13.02 -4.47 8.96
N ILE A 15 -13.62 -3.34 9.32
CA ILE A 15 -13.99 -2.28 8.36
C ILE A 15 -12.74 -1.73 7.66
N CYS A 16 -11.69 -1.42 8.41
CA CYS A 16 -10.43 -0.93 7.85
C CYS A 16 -9.79 -1.95 6.91
N GLY A 17 -9.78 -3.23 7.28
CA GLY A 17 -9.25 -4.31 6.45
C GLY A 17 -10.04 -4.51 5.16
N LEU A 18 -11.37 -4.49 5.22
CA LEU A 18 -12.24 -4.58 4.04
C LEU A 18 -12.05 -3.38 3.12
N LEU A 19 -11.97 -2.17 3.66
CA LEU A 19 -11.69 -0.96 2.87
C LEU A 19 -10.32 -1.04 2.20
N ALA A 20 -9.27 -1.42 2.93
CA ALA A 20 -7.93 -1.56 2.37
C ALA A 20 -7.91 -2.62 1.25
N PHE A 21 -8.57 -3.75 1.45
CA PHE A 21 -8.71 -4.80 0.43
C PHE A 21 -9.44 -4.31 -0.81
N LEU A 22 -10.62 -3.70 -0.66
CA LEU A 22 -11.43 -3.20 -1.78
C LEU A 22 -10.68 -2.13 -2.57
N VAL A 23 -10.05 -1.17 -1.88
CA VAL A 23 -9.28 -0.11 -2.52
C VAL A 23 -8.10 -0.68 -3.29
N THR A 24 -7.33 -1.59 -2.68
CA THR A 24 -6.21 -2.26 -3.36
C THR A 24 -6.70 -3.02 -4.59
N HIS A 25 -7.74 -3.84 -4.44
CA HIS A 25 -8.26 -4.67 -5.52
C HIS A 25 -8.79 -3.83 -6.69
N LEU A 26 -9.48 -2.73 -6.43
CA LEU A 26 -10.04 -1.85 -7.46
C LEU A 26 -8.99 -0.91 -8.10
N SER A 27 -7.93 -0.56 -7.36
CA SER A 27 -6.85 0.29 -7.88
C SER A 27 -5.80 -0.51 -8.65
N MET A 28 -5.55 -1.77 -8.28
CA MET A 28 -4.47 -2.58 -8.84
C MET A 28 -4.50 -2.70 -10.38
N PRO A 29 -5.64 -3.00 -11.05
CA PRO A 29 -5.66 -3.10 -12.51
C PRO A 29 -5.28 -1.79 -13.21
N ARG A 30 -5.64 -0.64 -12.61
CA ARG A 30 -5.28 0.68 -13.14
C ARG A 30 -3.80 0.96 -12.95
N ILE A 31 -3.23 0.55 -11.81
CA ILE A 31 -1.81 0.72 -11.50
C ILE A 31 -0.97 -0.15 -12.44
N ILE A 32 -1.33 -1.43 -12.60
CA ILE A 32 -0.64 -2.36 -13.53
C ILE A 32 -0.58 -1.74 -14.93
N ARG A 33 -1.73 -1.30 -15.47
CA ARG A 33 -1.76 -0.68 -16.80
C ARG A 33 -0.92 0.59 -16.90
N LYS A 34 -0.85 1.40 -15.84
CA LYS A 34 0.01 2.59 -15.81
C LYS A 34 1.50 2.24 -15.78
N LEU A 35 1.88 1.21 -15.03
CA LEU A 35 3.26 0.73 -14.96
C LEU A 35 3.70 0.11 -16.29
N GLU A 36 2.83 -0.69 -16.91
CA GLU A 36 3.04 -1.23 -18.27
C GLU A 36 3.24 -0.11 -19.30
N ASN A 37 2.40 0.93 -19.26
CA ASN A 37 2.53 2.08 -20.17
C ASN A 37 3.78 2.93 -19.90
N ALA A 38 4.33 2.88 -18.69
CA ALA A 38 5.54 3.60 -18.30
C ALA A 38 6.82 2.77 -18.52
N ASP A 39 6.71 1.56 -19.10
CA ASP A 39 7.80 0.59 -19.26
C ASP A 39 8.47 0.18 -17.93
N ILE A 40 7.74 0.29 -16.81
CA ILE A 40 8.17 -0.16 -15.48
C ILE A 40 7.71 -1.61 -15.30
N VAL A 41 8.35 -2.49 -16.09
CA VAL A 41 7.98 -3.89 -16.21
C VAL A 41 9.21 -4.80 -16.17
N GLY A 42 9.02 -5.99 -15.60
CA GLY A 42 10.04 -6.99 -15.35
C GLY A 42 9.70 -8.31 -16.00
N LYS A 43 10.72 -9.07 -16.37
CA LYS A 43 10.56 -10.41 -16.92
C LYS A 43 10.50 -11.42 -15.78
N ASP A 44 9.39 -12.14 -15.66
CA ASP A 44 9.27 -13.22 -14.67
C ASP A 44 10.12 -14.42 -15.10
N LEU A 45 11.33 -14.52 -14.54
CA LEU A 45 12.34 -15.52 -14.87
C LEU A 45 11.94 -16.94 -14.47
N HIS A 46 10.97 -17.09 -13.56
CA HIS A 46 10.57 -18.39 -13.02
C HIS A 46 9.49 -19.08 -13.87
N LYS A 47 8.92 -18.40 -14.87
CA LYS A 47 7.95 -18.98 -15.80
C LYS A 47 8.60 -19.31 -17.15
N SER A 48 8.24 -20.45 -17.73
CA SER A 48 8.83 -20.95 -19.00
C SER A 48 8.66 -19.98 -20.17
N TRP A 49 7.50 -19.33 -20.27
CA TRP A 49 7.20 -18.32 -21.30
C TRP A 49 7.68 -16.90 -20.94
N LYS A 50 8.29 -16.74 -19.74
CA LYS A 50 8.91 -15.51 -19.24
C LYS A 50 8.08 -14.23 -19.53
N PRO A 51 6.85 -14.15 -18.98
CA PRO A 51 5.96 -13.03 -19.24
C PRO A 51 6.55 -11.74 -18.68
N ILE A 52 6.20 -10.63 -19.32
CA ILE A 52 6.48 -9.28 -18.84
C ILE A 52 5.36 -8.90 -17.86
N VAL A 53 5.73 -8.46 -16.66
CA VAL A 53 4.81 -8.12 -15.57
C VAL A 53 5.23 -6.81 -14.92
N ALA A 54 4.28 -6.03 -14.39
CA ALA A 54 4.61 -4.81 -13.65
C ALA A 54 5.41 -5.12 -12.37
N GLU A 55 6.50 -4.40 -12.12
CA GLU A 55 7.40 -4.66 -10.97
C GLU A 55 6.90 -4.02 -9.67
N MET A 56 6.40 -2.78 -9.74
CA MET A 56 6.07 -1.96 -8.57
C MET A 56 4.67 -2.21 -7.99
N GLY A 57 4.28 -3.49 -7.84
CA GLY A 57 2.96 -3.84 -7.32
C GLY A 57 2.70 -3.36 -5.88
N GLY A 58 3.75 -3.19 -5.08
CA GLY A 58 3.67 -2.71 -3.70
C GLY A 58 3.03 -1.33 -3.56
N PHE A 59 3.14 -0.47 -4.58
CA PHE A 59 2.50 0.85 -4.59
C PHE A 59 0.97 0.77 -4.42
N GLY A 60 0.33 -0.21 -5.06
CA GLY A 60 -1.12 -0.41 -4.94
C GLY A 60 -1.55 -0.85 -3.54
N ILE A 61 -0.73 -1.69 -2.89
CA ILE A 61 -0.96 -2.14 -1.52
C ILE A 61 -0.80 -0.98 -0.55
N LEU A 62 0.26 -0.16 -0.71
CA LEU A 62 0.48 1.02 0.11
C LEU A 62 -0.70 1.99 0.03
N PHE A 63 -1.25 2.19 -1.18
CA PHE A 63 -2.43 3.03 -1.37
C PHE A 63 -3.67 2.52 -0.61
N GLY A 64 -3.96 1.21 -0.69
CA GLY A 64 -5.05 0.62 0.08
C GLY A 64 -4.83 0.70 1.60
N PHE A 65 -3.61 0.46 2.05
CA PHE A 65 -3.22 0.57 3.45
C PHE A 65 -3.46 1.99 4.01
N ILE A 66 -3.07 3.02 3.26
CA ILE A 66 -3.29 4.42 3.64
C ILE A 66 -4.78 4.71 3.87
N ILE A 67 -5.65 4.26 2.96
CA ILE A 67 -7.11 4.45 3.11
C ILE A 67 -7.67 3.70 4.33
N GLY A 68 -7.20 2.47 4.57
CA GLY A 68 -7.56 1.71 5.77
C GLY A 68 -7.14 2.43 7.05
N MET A 69 -5.92 2.97 7.09
CA MET A 69 -5.39 3.70 8.25
C MET A 69 -6.14 5.01 8.51
N PHE A 70 -6.43 5.80 7.47
CA PHE A 70 -7.24 7.01 7.63
C PHE A 70 -8.64 6.71 8.16
N SER A 71 -9.23 5.59 7.73
CA SER A 71 -10.51 5.13 8.26
C SER A 71 -10.41 4.79 9.75
N GLY A 72 -9.35 4.08 10.17
CA GLY A 72 -9.10 3.77 11.59
C GLY A 72 -8.88 5.02 12.45
N ILE A 73 -8.13 6.00 11.94
CA ILE A 73 -7.89 7.30 12.60
C ILE A 73 -9.22 8.06 12.78
N TYR A 74 -10.09 8.04 11.78
CA TYR A 74 -11.40 8.70 11.85
C TYR A 74 -12.37 8.01 12.82
N MET A 75 -12.30 6.69 12.94
CA MET A 75 -13.27 5.88 13.71
C MET A 75 -12.87 5.62 15.17
N HIS A 76 -11.61 5.83 15.56
CA HIS A 76 -11.11 5.48 16.89
C HIS A 76 -10.28 6.58 17.57
N ASP A 77 -10.94 7.44 18.34
CA ASP A 77 -10.36 8.64 18.96
C ASP A 77 -9.13 8.37 19.86
N ILE A 78 -9.11 7.25 20.58
CA ILE A 78 -8.03 6.95 21.54
C ILE A 78 -6.73 6.51 20.84
N LEU A 79 -6.83 5.90 19.65
CA LEU A 79 -5.69 5.33 18.94
C LEU A 79 -5.17 6.25 17.83
N VAL A 80 -5.71 7.46 17.71
CA VAL A 80 -5.30 8.43 16.69
C VAL A 80 -3.79 8.63 16.68
N PHE A 81 -3.20 8.91 17.85
CA PHE A 81 -1.75 9.15 17.96
C PHE A 81 -0.89 7.97 17.48
N PRO A 82 -1.04 6.74 18.01
CA PRO A 82 -0.24 5.61 17.55
C PRO A 82 -0.52 5.25 16.07
N LEU A 83 -1.76 5.38 15.59
CA LEU A 83 -2.09 5.13 14.18
C LEU A 83 -1.42 6.13 13.24
N CYS A 84 -1.34 7.41 13.63
CA CYS A 84 -0.60 8.43 12.87
C CYS A 84 0.90 8.13 12.81
N VAL A 85 1.50 7.68 13.92
CA VAL A 85 2.93 7.29 13.95
C VAL A 85 3.18 6.13 12.99
N VAL A 86 2.35 5.08 13.05
CA VAL A 86 2.46 3.92 12.15
C VAL A 86 2.29 4.34 10.70
N LEU A 87 1.32 5.20 10.39
CA LEU A 87 1.09 5.70 9.04
C LEU A 87 2.31 6.45 8.51
N ILE A 88 2.91 7.35 9.30
CA ILE A 88 4.11 8.10 8.89
C ILE A 88 5.29 7.16 8.65
N VAL A 89 5.57 6.23 9.56
CA VAL A 89 6.68 5.28 9.41
C VAL A 89 6.51 4.44 8.15
N ILE A 90 5.32 3.91 7.91
CA ILE A 90 5.05 3.09 6.72
C ILE A 90 5.12 3.91 5.43
N LEU A 91 4.67 5.17 5.44
CA LEU A 91 4.83 6.07 4.30
C LEU A 91 6.30 6.34 3.99
N LEU A 92 7.13 6.59 5.00
CA LEU A 92 8.56 6.82 4.82
C LEU A 92 9.26 5.58 4.25
N VAL A 93 9.00 4.40 4.84
CA VAL A 93 9.54 3.12 4.33
C VAL A 93 9.02 2.82 2.92
N GLY A 94 7.75 3.12 2.65
CA GLY A 94 7.14 2.96 1.33
C GLY A 94 7.80 3.84 0.27
N ILE A 95 8.13 5.09 0.60
CA ILE A 95 8.86 5.98 -0.31
C ILE A 95 10.26 5.41 -0.59
N ILE A 96 10.97 4.93 0.43
CA ILE A 96 12.30 4.31 0.24
C ILE A 96 12.20 3.10 -0.71
N GLY A 97 11.20 2.24 -0.53
CA GLY A 97 10.99 1.09 -1.43
C GLY A 97 10.67 1.51 -2.87
N ILE A 98 9.82 2.52 -3.05
CA ILE A 98 9.51 3.09 -4.38
C ILE A 98 10.76 3.64 -5.05
N VAL A 99 11.63 4.33 -4.29
CA VAL A 99 12.89 4.89 -4.80
C VAL A 99 13.88 3.78 -5.16
N ASP A 100 14.02 2.72 -4.35
CA ASP A 100 14.88 1.56 -4.66
C ASP A 100 14.43 0.83 -5.93
N ASP A 101 13.12 0.64 -6.10
CA ASP A 101 12.54 0.01 -7.30
C ASP A 101 12.75 0.88 -8.56
N LEU A 102 12.60 2.21 -8.46
CA LEU A 102 12.74 3.12 -9.61
C LEU A 102 14.19 3.38 -10.02
N LEU A 103 15.10 3.45 -9.05
CA LEU A 103 16.49 3.83 -9.33
C LEU A 103 17.36 2.66 -9.79
N VAL A 104 16.82 1.43 -9.89
CA VAL A 104 17.58 0.19 -10.22
C VAL A 104 18.97 0.25 -9.57
N LEU A 105 19.00 0.46 -8.25
CA LEU A 105 20.26 0.64 -7.55
C LEU A 105 21.09 -0.63 -7.72
N SER A 106 22.34 -0.45 -8.14
CA SER A 106 23.28 -1.55 -8.32
C SER A 106 23.46 -2.24 -6.97
N SER A 107 23.64 -3.57 -6.94
CA SER A 107 23.74 -4.35 -5.68
C SER A 107 24.86 -3.87 -4.71
N LYS A 108 25.73 -2.96 -5.17
CA LYS A 108 26.77 -2.30 -4.36
C LYS A 108 26.27 -1.10 -3.54
N GLU A 109 25.12 -0.52 -3.90
CA GLU A 109 24.50 0.63 -3.22
C GLU A 109 23.46 0.18 -2.18
N LYS A 110 23.10 -1.11 -2.17
CA LYS A 110 22.14 -1.71 -1.23
C LYS A 110 22.74 -2.14 0.12
N LEU A 111 24.00 -1.77 0.40
CA LEU A 111 24.80 -2.18 1.56
C LEU A 111 25.09 -1.00 2.50
#